data_AF-A0A3E1QBC3-F1
#
_entry.id   AF-A0A3E1QBC3-F1
#
_cell.length_a   1.000
_cell.length_b   1.000
_cell.length_c   1.000
_cell.angle_alpha   90.00
_cell.angle_beta   90.00
_cell.angle_gamma   90.00
#
_symmetry.space_group_name_H-M   'P 1'
#
loop_
_entity.id
_entity.type
_entity.pdbx_description
1 polymer ?
#
loop_
_entity_poly.entity_id
_entity_poly.type
_entity_poly.pdbx_seq_one_letter_code
_entity_poly.pdbx_strand_id
1 'polypeptide(L)'
;MKRFEVYKNIRKRAVIFGFPISLFALMIVSILASLLIVIFSFSFVMIIGILVFNAALYVALTRISHNPQIFQTANAFPKIISNKRNSGFNYE
;
A
#
# COMPACT_ATOMS: atom_id res chain seq x y z
N MET A 1 -20.32 30.03 14.89
CA MET A 1 -20.48 28.64 14.39
C MET A 1 -19.12 28.10 13.95
N LYS A 2 -18.69 26.94 14.45
CA LYS A 2 -17.41 26.33 14.06
C LYS A 2 -17.52 25.85 12.60
N ARG A 3 -16.59 26.28 11.74
CA ARG A 3 -16.49 25.79 10.36
C ARG A 3 -15.69 24.49 10.38
N PHE A 4 -16.28 23.42 9.85
CA PHE A 4 -15.59 22.15 9.63
C PHE A 4 -15.20 22.09 8.16
N GLU A 5 -13.91 22.00 7.87
CA GLU A 5 -13.44 21.73 6.51
C GLU A 5 -13.82 20.29 6.11
N VAL A 6 -14.30 20.13 4.88
CA VAL A 6 -14.69 18.82 4.36
C VAL A 6 -13.45 17.94 4.24
N TYR A 7 -13.33 16.97 5.14
CA TYR A 7 -12.21 16.03 5.16
C TYR A 7 -12.26 15.10 3.94
N LYS A 8 -11.52 15.47 2.90
CA LYS A 8 -11.53 14.81 1.58
C LYS A 8 -10.77 13.47 1.54
N ASN A 9 -10.09 13.10 2.63
CA ASN A 9 -9.24 11.91 2.69
C ASN A 9 -9.97 10.64 3.19
N ILE A 10 -11.26 10.70 3.54
CA ILE A 10 -12.05 9.53 3.99
C ILE A 10 -12.04 8.33 3.02
N ARG A 11 -11.79 8.53 1.72
CA ARG A 11 -11.76 7.46 0.71
C ARG A 11 -10.35 7.01 0.32
N LYS A 12 -9.30 7.62 0.86
CA LYS A 12 -7.93 7.18 0.59
C LYS A 12 -7.69 5.91 1.39
N ARG A 13 -7.22 4.85 0.72
CA ARG A 13 -6.75 3.64 1.39
C ARG A 13 -5.70 4.03 2.43
N ALA A 14 -5.74 3.39 3.58
CA ALA A 14 -4.69 3.57 4.58
C ALA A 14 -3.35 3.12 3.99
N VAL A 15 -2.42 4.06 3.92
CA VAL A 15 -1.05 3.85 3.47
C VAL A 15 -0.13 4.06 4.65
N ILE A 16 0.80 3.13 4.84
CA ILE A 16 1.79 3.16 5.91
C ILE A 16 3.16 3.26 5.22
N PHE A 17 3.87 4.36 5.45
CA PHE A 17 5.16 4.66 4.79
C PHE A 17 5.14 4.55 3.26
N GLY A 18 4.04 4.93 2.61
CA GLY A 18 3.90 4.86 1.15
C GLY A 18 3.55 3.47 0.60
N PHE A 19 3.35 2.49 1.46
CA PHE A 19 2.87 1.16 1.09
C PHE A 19 1.40 0.95 1.48
N PRO A 20 0.61 0.21 0.67
CA PRO A 20 -0.64 -0.35 1.13
C PRO A 20 -0.39 -1.33 2.29
N ILE A 21 -1.36 -1.47 3.19
CA ILE A 21 -1.27 -2.30 4.40
C ILE A 21 -0.75 -3.73 4.12
N SER A 22 -1.16 -4.35 3.01
CA SER A 22 -0.73 -5.70 2.63
C SER A 22 0.77 -5.79 2.32
N LEU A 23 1.30 -4.86 1.51
CA LEU A 23 2.73 -4.82 1.16
C LEU A 23 3.58 -4.46 2.38
N PHE A 24 3.07 -3.59 3.25
CA PHE A 24 3.71 -3.28 4.53
C PHE A 24 3.79 -4.52 5.44
N ALA A 25 2.68 -5.26 5.58
CA ALA A 25 2.64 -6.48 6.38
C ALA A 25 3.65 -7.52 5.87
N LEU A 26 3.77 -7.70 4.55
CA LEU A 26 4.75 -8.62 3.95
C LEU A 26 6.19 -8.22 4.30
N MET A 27 6.51 -6.92 4.25
CA MET A 27 7.83 -6.40 4.65
C MET A 27 8.13 -6.69 6.12
N ILE A 28 7.18 -6.43 7.02
CA ILE A 28 7.34 -6.68 8.45
C ILE A 28 7.53 -8.17 8.74
N VAL A 29 6.75 -9.05 8.11
CA VAL A 29 6.89 -10.51 8.26
C VAL A 29 8.26 -10.98 7.80
N SER A 30 8.77 -10.46 6.67
CA SER A 30 10.14 -10.78 6.20
C SER A 30 11.20 -10.38 7.22
N ILE A 31 11.09 -9.17 7.80
CA ILE A 31 12.03 -8.68 8.81
C ILE A 31 12.00 -9.55 10.06
N LEU A 32 10.82 -9.93 10.54
CA LEU A 32 10.66 -10.79 11.71
C LEU A 32 11.22 -12.21 11.47
N ALA A 33 10.94 -12.80 10.31
CA ALA A 33 11.49 -14.10 9.93
C ALA A 33 13.02 -14.05 9.82
N SER A 34 13.54 -12.99 9.21
CA SER A 34 14.98 -12.73 9.08
C SER A 34 15.66 -12.61 10.43
N LEU A 35 15.05 -11.87 11.36
CA LEU A 35 15.53 -11.74 12.73
C LEU A 35 15.61 -13.10 13.43
N LEU A 36 14.56 -13.92 13.30
CA LEU A 36 14.54 -15.26 13.88
C LEU A 36 15.71 -16.12 13.35
N ILE A 37 15.95 -16.09 12.04
CA ILE A 37 17.02 -16.86 11.41
C ILE A 37 18.40 -16.39 11.88
N VAL A 38 18.62 -15.08 11.97
CA VAL A 38 19.89 -14.50 12.42
C VAL A 38 20.23 -14.91 13.86
N ILE A 39 19.23 -15.00 14.74
CA ILE A 39 19.44 -15.40 16.13
C ILE A 39 19.84 -16.88 16.24
N PHE A 40 19.28 -17.76 15.40
CA PHE A 40 19.52 -19.21 15.49
C PHE A 40 20.71 -19.71 14.68
N SER A 41 21.03 -19.06 13.57
CA SER A 41 22.06 -19.53 12.65
C SER A 41 23.15 -18.47 12.60
N PHE A 42 24.16 -18.61 13.46
CA PHE A 42 25.29 -17.69 13.57
C PHE A 42 26.30 -17.82 12.41
N SER A 43 25.82 -17.83 11.16
CA SER A 43 26.66 -17.90 9.95
C SER A 43 26.77 -16.53 9.28
N PHE A 44 28.00 -16.04 9.12
CA PHE A 44 28.28 -14.74 8.52
C PHE A 44 27.71 -14.61 7.10
N VAL A 45 27.87 -15.65 6.27
CA VAL A 45 27.37 -15.67 4.89
C VAL A 45 25.84 -15.56 4.85
N MET A 46 25.17 -16.24 5.78
CA MET A 46 23.72 -16.23 5.86
C MET A 46 23.19 -14.87 6.34
N ILE A 47 23.86 -14.21 7.30
CA ILE A 47 23.51 -12.85 7.74
C ILE A 47 23.57 -11.87 6.56
N ILE A 48 24.66 -11.90 5.78
CA ILE A 48 24.82 -11.05 4.59
C ILE A 48 23.72 -11.35 3.55
N GLY A 49 23.45 -12.64 3.28
CA GLY A 49 22.39 -13.04 2.34
C GLY A 49 21.00 -12.53 2.75
N ILE A 50 20.67 -12.61 4.05
CA ILE A 50 19.40 -12.12 4.61
C ILE A 50 19.27 -10.60 4.48
N LEU A 51 20.36 -9.86 4.73
CA LEU A 51 20.37 -8.40 4.57
C LEU A 51 20.12 -8.00 3.12
N VAL A 52 20.82 -8.64 2.18
CA VAL A 52 20.64 -8.42 0.74
C VAL A 52 19.21 -8.78 0.30
N PHE A 53 18.67 -9.89 0.80
CA PHE A 53 17.30 -10.31 0.50
C PHE A 53 16.26 -9.29 0.97
N ASN A 54 16.37 -8.76 2.19
CA ASN A 54 15.45 -7.74 2.69
C ASN A 54 15.56 -6.44 1.90
N ALA A 55 16.77 -6.03 1.51
CA ALA A 55 16.97 -4.85 0.67
C ALA A 55 16.35 -5.04 -0.73
N ALA A 56 16.57 -6.20 -1.35
CA ALA A 56 15.98 -6.53 -2.66
C ALA A 56 14.45 -6.56 -2.59
N LEU A 57 13.89 -7.18 -1.54
CA LEU A 57 12.46 -7.23 -1.30
C LEU A 57 11.85 -5.84 -1.14
N TYR A 58 12.51 -4.96 -0.37
CA TYR A 58 12.08 -3.57 -0.20
C TYR A 58 12.05 -2.80 -1.53
N VAL A 59 13.09 -2.93 -2.36
CA VAL A 59 13.15 -2.30 -3.68
C VAL A 59 12.06 -2.83 -4.60
N ALA A 60 11.85 -4.15 -4.63
CA ALA A 60 10.79 -4.79 -5.42
C ALA A 60 9.41 -4.27 -5.02
N LEU A 61 9.10 -4.29 -3.72
CA LEU A 61 7.85 -3.76 -3.17
C LEU A 61 7.66 -2.28 -3.52
N THR A 62 8.72 -1.47 -3.44
CA THR A 62 8.67 -0.04 -3.73
C THR A 62 8.32 0.21 -5.20
N ARG A 63 8.93 -0.54 -6.13
CA ARG A 63 8.60 -0.45 -7.56
C ARG A 63 7.15 -0.86 -7.83
N ILE A 64 6.67 -1.90 -7.17
CA ILE A 64 5.29 -2.37 -7.32
C ILE A 64 4.30 -1.33 -6.76
N SER A 65 4.61 -0.69 -5.62
CA SER A 65 3.76 0.36 -5.03
C SER A 65 3.72 1.63 -5.91
N HIS A 66 4.85 1.99 -6.54
CA HIS A 66 4.94 3.15 -7.45
C HIS A 66 4.22 2.93 -8.79
N ASN A 67 3.98 1.68 -9.20
CA ASN A 67 3.19 1.37 -10.38
C ASN A 67 1.80 0.80 -9.99
N PRO A 68 0.85 1.67 -9.58
CA PRO A 68 -0.48 1.24 -9.14
C PRO A 68 -1.30 0.54 -10.23
N GLN A 69 -0.85 0.53 -11.48
CA GLN A 69 -1.52 -0.19 -12.58
C GLN A 69 -1.48 -1.72 -12.41
N ILE A 70 -0.45 -2.26 -11.73
CA ILE A 70 -0.31 -3.72 -11.55
C ILE A 70 -1.39 -4.28 -10.58
N PHE A 71 -1.88 -3.43 -9.66
CA PHE A 71 -2.90 -3.78 -8.67
C PHE A 71 -4.24 -3.07 -8.90
N GLN A 72 -4.53 -2.63 -10.12
CA GLN A 72 -5.92 -2.27 -10.49
C GLN A 72 -6.75 -3.54 -10.60
N THR A 73 -7.10 -4.13 -9.46
CA THR A 73 -8.29 -4.96 -9.37
C THR A 73 -9.46 -4.07 -9.75
N ALA A 74 -10.09 -4.42 -10.88
CA ALA A 74 -11.10 -3.65 -11.59
C ALA A 74 -12.02 -2.86 -10.64
N ASN A 75 -12.23 -1.58 -10.97
CA ASN A 75 -13.13 -0.67 -10.28
C ASN A 75 -14.49 -1.33 -10.02
N ALA A 76 -14.69 -1.92 -8.84
CA ALA A 76 -15.99 -2.43 -8.40
C ALA A 76 -16.99 -1.29 -8.10
N PHE A 77 -16.51 -0.04 -8.10
CA PHE A 77 -17.32 1.15 -7.88
C PHE A 77 -17.18 2.13 -9.06
N PRO A 78 -18.31 2.60 -9.62
CA PRO A 78 -18.29 3.63 -10.64
C PRO A 78 -17.68 4.93 -10.07
N LYS A 79 -16.98 5.68 -10.94
CA LYS A 79 -16.25 6.90 -10.62
C LYS A 79 -17.09 7.94 -9.84
N ILE A 80 -18.41 7.92 -10.03
CA ILE A 80 -19.37 8.81 -9.37
C ILE A 80 -20.67 8.04 -9.13
N ILE A 81 -21.06 7.85 -7.87
CA ILE A 81 -22.44 7.50 -7.49
C ILE A 81 -23.07 8.80 -6.99
N SER A 82 -24.01 9.34 -7.76
CA SER A 82 -24.79 10.54 -7.41
C SER A 82 -26.25 10.14 -7.27
N ASN A 83 -26.87 10.48 -6.14
CA ASN A 83 -28.30 10.32 -5.93
C ASN A 83 -29.10 11.53 -6.48
N LYS A 84 -28.51 12.36 -7.35
CA LYS A 84 -29.26 13.42 -8.02
C LYS A 84 -30.24 12.79 -9.00
N ARG A 85 -31.53 13.10 -8.85
CA ARG A 85 -32.55 12.82 -9.87
C ARG A 85 -32.06 13.41 -11.19
N ASN A 86 -31.78 12.55 -12.18
CA ASN A 86 -31.37 13.00 -13.50
C ASN A 86 -32.53 13.79 -14.12
N SER A 87 -32.46 15.12 -14.04
CA SER A 87 -33.53 16.02 -14.47
C SER A 87 -33.50 16.32 -15.97
N GLY A 88 -32.67 15.64 -16.76
CA GLY A 88 -32.67 15.73 -18.24
C GLY A 88 -32.29 17.11 -18.81
N PHE A 89 -32.06 18.11 -17.96
CA PHE A 89 -31.67 19.45 -18.38
C PHE A 89 -30.16 19.50 -18.61
N ASN A 90 -29.77 19.59 -19.87
CA ASN A 90 -28.43 19.96 -20.30
C ASN A 90 -28.41 21.50 -20.37
N TYR A 91 -27.74 22.14 -19.42
CA TYR A 91 -27.39 23.54 -19.53
C TYR A 91 -25.96 23.58 -20.07
N GLU A 92 -25.83 23.77 -21.38
CA GLU A 92 -24.59 24.22 -22.01
C GLU A 92 -24.23 25.64 -21.53
#